data_AF-A0A915BS95-F1
#
_entry.id   AF-A0A915BS95-F1
#
_cell.length_a   1.000
_cell.length_b   1.000
_cell.length_c   1.000
_cell.angle_alpha   90.00
_cell.angle_beta   90.00
_cell.angle_gamma   90.00
#
_symmetry.space_group_name_H-M   'P 1'
#
loop_
_entity.id
_entity.type
_entity.pdbx_description
1 polymer ?
#
loop_
_entity_poly.entity_id
_entity_poly.type
_entity_poly.pdbx_seq_one_letter_code
_entity_poly.pdbx_strand_id
1 'polypeptide(L)'
;MMAIVRVIFPLICCCVLLAVSFTDSGNSTESLVATSNVTILKNGSAATKFVLTYSENRLPNGSLQKEERRATLSGSGSQEVHDEEEEEEDGGDSDVSEESCPRIKTDFVTGTDTGDLTPEDIGIIAAMGDSLATGRGLWPHTDIEFRGAAFPIGGDATIDGLVTVPNILQEFNDKLAGVSHGMGTRNQLPPHQLNVAEGGATSSSMPEQARELVRRMKALREVDANSEWAMIIITIGTEEICTQCESPDYASLLEAISVLSKGIRKAFVVLLGPIHVSSSYQQQANLLKSRCGCSKERSDEFMKELSKAWANAFSQLQTHFDSLPAKRRTFGLLALPMLTITSRYPYSLFIANRPLLNRKGHMYATKWLWNRLITGPTYNLSLAVLSQDAYYCPAMGCPYFRTQANRHYCRLLRHVDVAEDDGELVLQRGRRTRRSLRKLYVTAIVVVIISFCAVVSIGTLIYHMNKQGTRGRYEIEPETDPSEAEQSLLGECRQLLPERPLRSSSISSVSSAE
;
A
#
# COMPACT_ATOMS: atom_id res chain seq x y z
N MET A 1 39.93 -71.51 -5.98
CA MET A 1 40.34 -71.77 -4.59
C MET A 1 41.82 -71.42 -4.43
N MET A 2 42.18 -70.76 -3.32
CA MET A 2 43.53 -70.46 -2.77
C MET A 2 44.32 -69.18 -3.14
N ALA A 3 43.96 -68.34 -4.11
CA ALA A 3 44.68 -67.05 -4.33
C ALA A 3 43.93 -65.77 -3.90
N ILE A 4 42.60 -65.80 -3.76
CA ILE A 4 41.78 -64.59 -3.50
C ILE A 4 41.47 -64.40 -2.00
N VAL A 5 41.75 -65.41 -1.15
CA VAL A 5 41.39 -65.40 0.28
C VAL A 5 42.43 -64.66 1.15
N ARG A 6 43.60 -64.27 0.62
CA ARG A 6 44.65 -63.58 1.39
C ARG A 6 44.66 -62.05 1.34
N VAL A 7 43.79 -61.42 0.55
CA VAL A 7 43.77 -59.94 0.41
C VAL A 7 42.56 -59.28 1.08
N ILE A 8 41.47 -60.03 1.33
CA ILE A 8 40.21 -59.45 1.85
C ILE A 8 40.12 -59.51 3.39
N PHE A 9 40.88 -60.39 4.04
CA PHE A 9 40.84 -60.54 5.50
C PHE A 9 41.49 -59.40 6.33
N PRO A 10 42.51 -58.65 5.87
CA PRO A 10 43.07 -57.55 6.67
C PRO A 10 42.29 -56.23 6.56
N LEU A 11 41.44 -56.03 5.55
CA LEU A 11 40.68 -54.78 5.36
C LEU A 11 39.42 -54.67 6.24
N ILE A 12 38.85 -55.79 6.66
CA ILE A 12 37.66 -55.81 7.54
C ILE A 12 38.06 -55.60 9.01
N CYS A 13 39.30 -55.94 9.39
CA CYS A 13 39.77 -55.81 10.78
C CYS A 13 40.14 -54.36 11.16
N CYS A 14 40.46 -53.49 10.19
CA CYS A 14 40.86 -52.11 10.46
C CYS A 14 39.69 -51.15 10.73
N CYS A 15 38.47 -51.48 10.28
CA CYS A 15 37.29 -50.61 10.46
C CYS A 15 36.53 -50.86 11.77
N VAL A 16 36.75 -51.98 12.45
CA VAL A 16 36.01 -52.34 13.68
C VAL A 16 36.71 -51.80 14.95
N LEU A 17 37.99 -51.43 14.88
CA LEU A 17 38.75 -50.91 16.03
C LEU A 17 38.66 -49.40 16.26
N LEU A 18 38.08 -48.61 15.34
CA LEU A 18 37.95 -47.15 15.50
C LEU A 18 36.63 -46.71 16.15
N ALA A 19 35.67 -47.61 16.35
CA ALA A 19 34.33 -47.28 16.86
C ALA A 19 34.14 -47.51 18.37
N VAL A 20 35.19 -47.96 19.10
CA VAL A 20 35.09 -48.33 20.53
C VAL A 20 36.03 -47.47 21.41
N SER A 21 36.23 -46.20 21.07
CA SER A 21 36.90 -45.28 21.98
C SER A 21 36.20 -43.93 21.94
N PHE A 22 35.87 -43.43 23.12
CA PHE A 22 35.20 -42.16 23.42
C PHE A 22 33.67 -42.18 23.49
N THR A 23 33.15 -43.01 24.38
CA THR A 23 32.11 -42.57 25.32
C THR A 23 32.71 -42.51 26.72
N ASP A 24 32.56 -41.35 27.36
CA ASP A 24 32.43 -41.09 28.80
C ASP A 24 33.47 -40.12 29.40
N SER A 25 32.97 -38.98 29.89
CA SER A 25 33.36 -38.34 31.15
C SER A 25 32.75 -36.93 31.25
N GLY A 26 31.86 -36.76 32.24
CA GLY A 26 32.19 -35.84 33.34
C GLY A 26 31.83 -34.36 33.22
N ASN A 27 30.55 -34.08 33.47
CA ASN A 27 29.97 -32.95 34.20
C ASN A 27 30.92 -31.97 34.95
N SER A 28 30.77 -30.67 34.72
CA SER A 28 30.74 -29.65 35.79
C SER A 28 30.09 -28.34 35.33
N THR A 29 29.38 -27.76 36.29
CA THR A 29 28.46 -26.62 36.28
C THR A 29 29.11 -25.25 36.05
N GLU A 30 28.44 -24.37 35.31
CA GLU A 30 28.16 -23.01 35.79
C GLU A 30 26.99 -22.38 35.04
N SER A 31 26.08 -21.79 35.82
CA SER A 31 24.84 -21.17 35.38
C SER A 31 25.09 -19.73 34.93
N LEU A 32 24.69 -19.39 33.71
CA LEU A 32 24.36 -18.03 33.35
C LEU A 32 23.00 -18.02 32.65
N VAL A 33 21.97 -17.78 33.46
CA VAL A 33 20.61 -17.51 33.00
C VAL A 33 20.61 -16.12 32.39
N ALA A 34 20.75 -16.04 31.07
CA ALA A 34 20.34 -14.86 30.30
C ALA A 34 18.90 -15.08 29.84
N THR A 35 17.94 -14.72 30.69
CA THR A 35 16.55 -14.55 30.29
C THR A 35 16.46 -13.41 29.28
N SER A 36 16.37 -13.73 28.00
CA SER A 36 15.88 -12.77 27.00
C SER A 36 14.39 -12.58 27.23
N ASN A 37 14.05 -11.60 28.05
CA ASN A 37 12.70 -11.07 28.16
C ASN A 37 12.30 -10.55 26.77
N VAL A 38 11.54 -11.35 26.02
CA VAL A 38 10.77 -10.85 24.88
C VAL A 38 9.61 -10.06 25.48
N THR A 39 9.86 -8.79 25.76
CA THR A 39 8.81 -7.84 26.08
C THR A 39 8.06 -7.55 24.78
N ILE A 40 6.89 -8.18 24.61
CA ILE A 40 5.91 -7.75 23.62
C ILE A 40 5.53 -6.32 24.00
N LEU A 41 6.09 -5.32 23.33
CA LEU A 41 5.63 -3.93 23.39
C LEU A 41 4.26 -3.86 22.72
N LYS A 42 3.22 -4.16 23.51
CA LYS A 42 1.88 -3.67 23.27
C LYS A 42 1.86 -2.18 23.59
N ASN A 43 1.27 -1.41 22.67
CA ASN A 43 0.91 0.01 22.77
C ASN A 43 2.06 1.03 22.72
N GLY A 44 2.34 1.49 21.50
CA GLY A 44 2.97 2.79 21.23
C GLY A 44 2.24 3.48 20.08
N SER A 45 1.01 3.95 20.33
CA SER A 45 0.25 4.76 19.38
C SER A 45 0.00 6.15 19.97
N ALA A 46 1.06 6.95 20.02
CA ALA A 46 0.92 8.39 20.18
C ALA A 46 1.58 9.04 18.96
N ALA A 47 0.77 9.61 18.07
CA ALA A 47 1.28 10.62 17.17
C ALA A 47 1.70 11.81 18.03
N THR A 48 2.93 12.30 17.85
CA THR A 48 3.41 13.45 18.60
C THR A 48 2.60 14.67 18.17
N LYS A 49 1.92 15.32 19.13
CA LYS A 49 1.21 16.56 18.89
C LYS A 49 2.26 17.67 18.82
N PHE A 50 2.60 18.10 17.62
CA PHE A 50 3.41 19.30 17.41
C PHE A 50 2.49 20.49 17.32
N VAL A 51 2.92 21.64 17.86
CA VAL A 51 2.22 22.92 17.76
C VAL A 51 2.91 23.72 16.66
N LEU A 52 2.20 24.06 15.59
CA LEU A 52 2.62 25.20 14.76
C LEU A 52 2.26 26.44 15.57
N THR A 53 3.27 27.08 16.15
CA THR A 53 3.09 28.29 16.96
C THR A 53 2.80 29.48 16.05
N TYR A 54 1.74 30.20 16.39
CA TYR A 54 1.30 31.43 15.75
C TYR A 54 1.85 32.61 16.55
N SER A 55 2.57 33.54 15.90
CA SER A 55 2.82 34.87 16.44
C SER A 55 1.77 35.83 15.90
N GLU A 56 0.92 36.33 16.80
CA GLU A 56 -0.13 37.29 16.52
C GLU A 56 0.49 38.70 16.38
N ASN A 57 1.06 39.01 15.20
CA ASN A 57 1.43 40.39 14.90
C ASN A 57 0.17 41.22 14.66
N ARG A 58 -0.29 41.86 15.73
CA ARG A 58 -1.36 42.83 15.76
C ARG A 58 -0.96 44.03 14.89
N LEU A 59 -1.43 44.10 13.65
CA LEU A 59 -1.29 45.28 12.81
C LEU A 59 -2.06 46.46 13.45
N PRO A 60 -1.43 47.63 13.65
CA PRO A 60 -2.09 48.77 14.27
C PRO A 60 -3.12 49.39 13.32
N ASN A 61 -4.27 49.75 13.88
CA ASN A 61 -5.38 50.45 13.23
C ASN A 61 -4.90 51.66 12.42
N GLY A 62 -5.15 51.65 11.11
CA GLY A 62 -5.21 52.85 10.29
C GLY A 62 -6.64 53.38 10.25
N SER A 63 -6.92 54.47 10.97
CA SER A 63 -8.12 55.29 10.78
C SER A 63 -7.78 56.49 9.87
N LEU A 64 -8.63 56.71 8.87
CA LEU A 64 -8.53 57.84 7.95
C LEU A 64 -9.68 58.81 8.28
N GLN A 65 -9.35 59.96 8.90
CA GLN A 65 -9.72 61.32 8.47
C GLN A 65 -9.59 62.34 9.61
N LYS A 66 -8.77 63.37 9.33
CA LYS A 66 -9.04 64.80 9.49
C LYS A 66 -9.36 65.31 10.91
N GLU A 67 -8.44 66.02 11.55
CA GLU A 67 -8.58 67.46 11.82
C GLU A 67 -7.26 68.06 12.34
N GLU A 68 -7.04 69.30 11.94
CA GLU A 68 -5.86 70.14 12.13
C GLU A 68 -5.97 70.93 13.44
N ARG A 69 -4.96 70.88 14.33
CA ARG A 69 -4.55 72.02 15.19
C ARG A 69 -3.25 71.80 15.98
N ARG A 70 -2.22 72.52 15.53
CA ARG A 70 -1.14 73.27 16.23
C ARG A 70 -1.14 73.26 17.78
N ALA A 71 -0.02 72.85 18.38
CA ALA A 71 0.67 73.59 19.47
C ALA A 71 2.07 73.01 19.75
N THR A 72 2.94 73.89 20.24
CA THR A 72 4.41 73.91 20.24
C THR A 72 5.07 73.49 21.57
N LEU A 73 6.33 73.07 21.44
CA LEU A 73 7.52 73.26 22.30
C LEU A 73 7.67 72.59 23.69
N SER A 74 8.75 71.79 23.74
CA SER A 74 9.94 71.92 24.61
C SER A 74 9.84 71.69 26.13
N GLY A 75 10.68 70.80 26.63
CA GLY A 75 11.01 70.67 28.05
C GLY A 75 11.97 69.53 28.35
N SER A 76 13.25 69.88 28.50
CA SER A 76 14.41 69.05 28.89
C SER A 76 14.34 68.51 30.32
N GLY A 77 15.06 67.41 30.58
CA GLY A 77 15.76 67.23 31.87
C GLY A 77 15.52 65.91 32.61
N SER A 78 16.48 64.99 32.46
CA SER A 78 17.17 64.20 33.51
C SER A 78 16.35 63.40 34.53
N GLN A 79 16.53 62.07 34.56
CA GLN A 79 17.45 61.39 35.51
C GLN A 79 17.46 59.87 35.28
N GLU A 80 18.69 59.33 35.21
CA GLU A 80 19.02 57.90 35.20
C GLU A 80 18.76 57.26 36.56
N VAL A 81 18.30 56.00 36.54
CA VAL A 81 18.62 54.99 37.55
C VAL A 81 18.84 53.66 36.81
N HIS A 82 20.09 53.21 36.80
CA HIS A 82 20.53 51.84 36.52
C HIS A 82 20.39 51.02 37.81
N ASP A 83 20.01 49.74 37.69
CA ASP A 83 20.41 48.60 38.53
C ASP A 83 19.92 47.35 37.77
N GLU A 84 20.78 46.64 37.03
CA GLU A 84 21.67 45.53 37.42
C GLU A 84 21.11 44.20 36.86
N GLU A 85 21.77 43.71 35.82
CA GLU A 85 21.61 42.39 35.20
C GLU A 85 22.32 41.35 36.06
N GLU A 86 21.63 40.27 36.42
CA GLU A 86 22.28 39.01 36.81
C GLU A 86 22.16 38.04 35.63
N GLU A 87 23.30 37.80 34.98
CA GLU A 87 23.52 36.68 34.05
C GLU A 87 23.68 35.39 34.86
N GLU A 88 22.77 34.43 34.70
CA GLU A 88 23.07 33.02 34.95
C GLU A 88 23.44 32.37 33.61
N GLU A 89 24.74 32.19 33.37
CA GLU A 89 25.24 31.14 32.49
C GLU A 89 25.11 29.80 33.21
N ASP A 90 24.20 28.94 32.75
CA ASP A 90 24.39 27.49 32.88
C ASP A 90 24.42 26.87 31.48
N GLY A 91 25.57 26.26 31.18
CA GLY A 91 25.87 25.60 29.93
C GLY A 91 25.12 24.28 29.82
N GLY A 92 24.22 24.23 28.85
CA GLY A 92 23.59 23.00 28.38
C GLY A 92 23.40 23.10 26.88
N ASP A 93 24.42 22.68 26.14
CA ASP A 93 24.37 22.45 24.69
C ASP A 93 23.28 21.41 24.39
N SER A 94 22.07 21.92 24.14
CA SER A 94 21.01 21.21 23.46
C SER A 94 20.43 22.20 22.47
N ASP A 95 21.05 22.21 21.29
CA ASP A 95 20.48 22.70 20.05
C ASP A 95 19.20 21.88 19.79
N VAL A 96 18.12 22.20 20.50
CA VAL A 96 16.78 21.72 20.18
C VAL A 96 16.37 22.51 18.96
N SER A 97 16.71 21.99 17.79
CA SER A 97 16.23 22.51 16.52
C SER A 97 14.70 22.54 16.55
N GLU A 98 14.16 23.74 16.76
CA GLU A 98 12.79 24.09 16.44
C GLU A 98 12.64 23.97 14.89
N GLU A 99 11.41 23.70 14.42
CA GLU A 99 10.88 24.09 13.08
C GLU A 99 10.62 23.06 11.95
N SER A 100 10.78 21.74 12.08
CA SER A 100 10.26 20.83 11.02
C SER A 100 9.88 19.42 11.47
N CYS A 101 8.90 18.81 10.80
CA CYS A 101 8.55 17.40 11.05
C CYS A 101 9.74 16.48 10.71
N PRO A 102 9.96 15.40 11.47
CA PRO A 102 11.07 14.49 11.21
C PRO A 102 10.92 13.82 9.84
N ARG A 103 12.02 13.79 9.09
CA ARG A 103 12.17 13.08 7.82
C ARG A 103 12.84 11.73 8.07
N ILE A 104 12.35 10.68 7.42
CA ILE A 104 12.71 9.29 7.74
C ILE A 104 13.11 8.48 6.50
N LYS A 105 12.96 9.03 5.29
CA LYS A 105 13.27 8.36 4.02
C LYS A 105 14.75 7.96 3.86
N THR A 106 15.66 8.65 4.54
CA THR A 106 17.09 8.32 4.56
C THR A 106 17.41 7.09 5.40
N ASP A 107 16.60 6.83 6.42
CA ASP A 107 16.88 5.81 7.44
C ASP A 107 16.10 4.52 7.18
N PHE A 108 14.91 4.65 6.61
CA PHE A 108 13.99 3.55 6.36
C PHE A 108 13.67 3.37 4.87
N VAL A 109 13.43 2.11 4.49
CA VAL A 109 12.86 1.75 3.20
C VAL A 109 11.37 2.09 3.22
N THR A 110 10.96 2.99 2.34
CA THR A 110 9.59 3.50 2.26
C THR A 110 9.07 3.49 0.82
N GLY A 111 7.75 3.65 0.65
CA GLY A 111 7.13 3.79 -0.65
C GLY A 111 7.24 2.56 -1.56
N THR A 112 7.42 1.36 -0.99
CA THR A 112 7.43 0.11 -1.76
C THR A 112 6.01 -0.44 -1.98
N ASP A 113 5.11 -0.19 -1.03
CA ASP A 113 3.68 -0.50 -1.10
C ASP A 113 2.83 0.57 -0.37
N THR A 114 1.53 0.32 -0.23
CA THR A 114 0.59 1.26 0.42
C THR A 114 0.68 1.28 1.95
N GLY A 115 1.37 0.31 2.54
CA GLY A 115 1.54 0.15 3.99
C GLY A 115 2.77 0.86 4.54
N ASP A 116 3.77 1.17 3.70
CA ASP A 116 5.00 1.88 4.06
C ASP A 116 5.12 3.27 3.39
N LEU A 117 3.97 3.83 2.98
CA LEU A 117 3.92 5.10 2.27
C LEU A 117 4.02 6.28 3.25
N THR A 118 5.05 7.11 3.10
CA THR A 118 5.26 8.33 3.89
C THR A 118 4.81 9.59 3.13
N PRO A 119 4.65 10.74 3.80
CA PRO A 119 4.52 12.03 3.12
C PRO A 119 5.66 12.34 2.13
N GLU A 120 6.90 11.92 2.42
CA GLU A 120 8.08 12.13 1.56
C GLU A 120 8.06 11.30 0.27
N ASP A 121 7.18 10.31 0.17
CA ASP A 121 7.05 9.46 -1.02
C ASP A 121 6.08 10.01 -2.07
N ILE A 122 5.27 11.02 -1.70
CA ILE A 122 4.29 11.61 -2.59
C ILE A 122 4.98 12.62 -3.52
N GLY A 123 5.09 12.27 -4.80
CA GLY A 123 5.64 13.16 -5.85
C GLY A 123 4.57 13.85 -6.69
N ILE A 124 3.34 13.32 -6.70
CA ILE A 124 2.23 13.86 -7.47
C ILE A 124 1.01 14.04 -6.57
N ILE A 125 0.32 15.16 -6.69
CA ILE A 125 -0.99 15.38 -6.06
C ILE A 125 -2.05 15.68 -7.12
N ALA A 126 -3.25 15.13 -6.93
CA ALA A 126 -4.38 15.31 -7.85
C ALA A 126 -5.70 15.38 -7.11
N ALA A 127 -6.71 15.99 -7.75
CA ALA A 127 -8.06 16.07 -7.23
C ALA A 127 -9.12 15.73 -8.26
N MET A 128 -10.17 15.05 -7.79
CA MET A 128 -11.44 14.81 -8.48
C MET A 128 -12.58 15.19 -7.53
N GLY A 129 -13.78 15.35 -8.06
CA GLY A 129 -14.96 15.56 -7.24
C GLY A 129 -15.86 16.70 -7.69
N ASP A 130 -16.54 17.27 -6.70
CA ASP A 130 -17.55 18.31 -6.82
C ASP A 130 -17.03 19.72 -6.49
N SER A 131 -17.96 20.65 -6.23
CA SER A 131 -17.69 22.06 -5.91
C SER A 131 -16.73 22.26 -4.73
N LEU A 132 -16.63 21.30 -3.81
CA LEU A 132 -15.69 21.39 -2.69
C LEU A 132 -14.25 21.26 -3.18
N ALA A 133 -13.97 20.38 -4.14
CA ALA A 133 -12.64 20.22 -4.71
C ALA A 133 -12.27 21.35 -5.68
N THR A 134 -13.24 22.04 -6.29
CA THR A 134 -12.97 23.18 -7.17
C THR A 134 -12.71 24.49 -6.41
N GLY A 135 -12.97 24.53 -5.10
CA GLY A 135 -12.83 25.75 -4.30
C GLY A 135 -13.91 26.79 -4.61
N ARG A 136 -15.09 26.35 -5.07
CA ARG A 136 -16.20 27.24 -5.37
C ARG A 136 -16.67 27.96 -4.11
N GLY A 137 -16.75 29.29 -4.18
CA GLY A 137 -17.16 30.14 -3.06
C GLY A 137 -16.02 30.61 -2.16
N LEU A 138 -14.77 30.19 -2.41
CA LEU A 138 -13.61 30.78 -1.74
C LEU A 138 -13.35 32.24 -2.16
N TRP A 139 -13.73 32.60 -3.39
CA TRP A 139 -13.72 34.00 -3.82
C TRP A 139 -15.05 34.69 -3.43
N PRO A 140 -15.01 35.76 -2.60
CA PRO A 140 -16.21 36.40 -2.10
C PRO A 140 -17.17 36.87 -3.20
N HIS A 141 -18.47 36.72 -2.97
CA HIS A 141 -19.54 37.24 -3.84
C HIS A 141 -19.54 36.73 -5.30
N THR A 142 -18.81 35.65 -5.60
CA THR A 142 -18.80 35.05 -6.94
C THR A 142 -18.94 33.54 -6.88
N ASP A 143 -19.31 32.96 -8.02
CA ASP A 143 -19.34 31.52 -8.24
C ASP A 143 -18.06 31.00 -8.93
N ILE A 144 -17.00 31.80 -8.93
CA ILE A 144 -15.71 31.44 -9.53
C ILE A 144 -15.07 30.32 -8.71
N GLU A 145 -14.52 29.34 -9.43
CA GLU A 145 -13.78 28.22 -8.86
C GLU A 145 -12.35 28.66 -8.55
N PHE A 146 -12.03 28.80 -7.26
CA PHE A 146 -10.68 29.16 -6.82
C PHE A 146 -9.89 27.90 -6.45
N ARG A 147 -9.46 27.17 -7.47
CA ARG A 147 -8.75 25.88 -7.33
C ARG A 147 -7.41 26.03 -6.63
N GLY A 148 -6.69 27.13 -6.86
CA GLY A 148 -5.45 27.45 -6.16
C GLY A 148 -5.57 27.63 -4.65
N ALA A 149 -6.78 27.85 -4.15
CA ALA A 149 -7.10 27.97 -2.72
C ALA A 149 -7.87 26.77 -2.17
N ALA A 150 -8.21 25.79 -3.01
CA ALA A 150 -9.02 24.65 -2.63
C ALA A 150 -8.25 23.69 -1.72
N PHE A 151 -8.88 23.26 -0.63
CA PHE A 151 -8.27 22.40 0.38
C PHE A 151 -7.57 21.13 -0.16
N PRO A 152 -8.06 20.42 -1.21
CA PRO A 152 -7.44 19.17 -1.62
C PRO A 152 -6.06 19.39 -2.24
N ILE A 153 -5.93 20.34 -3.18
CA ILE A 153 -4.69 20.50 -3.97
C ILE A 153 -4.32 21.94 -4.35
N GLY A 154 -4.85 22.97 -3.68
CA GLY A 154 -4.52 24.38 -3.96
C GLY A 154 -3.12 24.76 -3.47
N GLY A 155 -2.34 25.51 -4.27
CA GLY A 155 -0.97 25.91 -3.93
C GLY A 155 -0.73 27.42 -3.86
N ASP A 156 -1.75 28.27 -3.93
CA ASP A 156 -1.57 29.74 -4.01
C ASP A 156 -1.29 30.40 -2.66
N ALA A 157 -1.52 29.71 -1.56
CA ALA A 157 -1.18 30.17 -0.23
C ALA A 157 0.00 29.39 0.33
N THR A 158 0.72 29.98 1.29
CA THR A 158 1.69 29.26 2.13
C THR A 158 0.98 28.67 3.36
N ILE A 159 1.71 27.87 4.15
CA ILE A 159 1.23 27.32 5.42
C ILE A 159 0.80 28.42 6.42
N ASP A 160 1.31 29.64 6.28
CA ASP A 160 0.94 30.80 7.10
C ASP A 160 -0.40 31.45 6.69
N GLY A 161 -0.90 31.12 5.50
CA GLY A 161 -2.06 31.76 4.89
C GLY A 161 -3.35 30.92 4.97
N LEU A 162 -3.59 30.14 3.93
CA LEU A 162 -4.74 29.25 3.77
C LEU A 162 -4.18 27.86 3.58
N VAL A 163 -4.14 27.09 4.67
CA VAL A 163 -3.50 25.77 4.63
C VAL A 163 -4.33 24.78 3.81
N THR A 164 -3.67 24.21 2.81
CA THR A 164 -4.16 23.10 1.97
C THR A 164 -3.27 21.87 2.17
N VAL A 165 -3.66 20.72 1.61
CA VAL A 165 -2.83 19.51 1.69
C VAL A 165 -1.46 19.68 1.02
N PRO A 166 -1.33 20.28 -0.20
CA PRO A 166 -0.02 20.57 -0.79
C PRO A 166 0.89 21.38 0.11
N ASN A 167 0.37 22.38 0.82
CA ASN A 167 1.21 23.22 1.69
C ASN A 167 1.88 22.40 2.80
N ILE A 168 1.18 21.39 3.33
CA ILE A 168 1.76 20.52 4.35
C ILE A 168 2.72 19.49 3.71
N LEU A 169 2.38 18.96 2.53
CA LEU A 169 3.26 18.02 1.82
C LEU A 169 4.57 18.66 1.36
N GLN A 170 4.58 19.95 1.04
CA GLN A 170 5.78 20.69 0.63
C GLN A 170 6.85 20.73 1.72
N GLU A 171 6.49 20.59 2.99
CA GLU A 171 7.44 20.44 4.10
C GLU A 171 8.26 19.13 4.02
N PHE A 172 7.71 18.12 3.34
CA PHE A 172 8.32 16.79 3.15
C PHE A 172 8.92 16.61 1.76
N ASN A 173 8.29 17.18 0.73
CA ASN A 173 8.74 17.12 -0.66
C ASN A 173 8.44 18.45 -1.39
N ASP A 174 9.49 19.23 -1.65
CA ASP A 174 9.43 20.52 -2.33
C ASP A 174 9.13 20.43 -3.84
N LYS A 175 9.24 19.23 -4.43
CA LYS A 175 9.02 18.96 -5.87
C LYS A 175 7.69 18.27 -6.15
N LEU A 176 6.62 18.81 -5.56
CA LEU A 176 5.27 18.27 -5.73
C LEU A 176 4.64 18.73 -7.06
N ALA A 177 4.35 17.78 -7.96
CA ALA A 177 3.66 18.08 -9.22
C ALA A 177 2.13 17.95 -9.12
N GLY A 178 1.41 18.61 -10.02
CA GLY A 178 -0.06 18.52 -10.12
C GLY A 178 -0.84 19.52 -9.26
N VAL A 179 -0.14 20.35 -8.49
CA VAL A 179 -0.70 21.41 -7.63
C VAL A 179 -1.55 22.39 -8.46
N SER A 180 -2.67 22.85 -7.89
CA SER A 180 -3.54 23.84 -8.53
C SER A 180 -3.10 25.27 -8.22
N HIS A 181 -3.22 26.14 -9.21
CA HIS A 181 -2.93 27.57 -9.09
C HIS A 181 -3.97 28.41 -9.82
N GLY A 182 -4.33 29.54 -9.22
CA GLY A 182 -5.25 30.52 -9.76
C GLY A 182 -6.72 30.10 -9.71
N MET A 183 -7.51 30.84 -10.47
CA MET A 183 -8.96 30.70 -10.57
C MET A 183 -9.35 30.27 -11.98
N GLY A 184 -10.32 29.37 -12.09
CA GLY A 184 -10.82 28.90 -13.39
C GLY A 184 -11.38 27.49 -13.34
N THR A 185 -12.08 27.14 -14.42
CA THR A 185 -12.59 25.78 -14.63
C THR A 185 -11.46 24.83 -15.06
N ARG A 186 -11.73 23.52 -14.97
CA ARG A 186 -10.83 22.46 -15.43
C ARG A 186 -10.23 22.69 -16.83
N ASN A 187 -11.01 23.26 -17.75
CA ASN A 187 -10.61 23.46 -19.14
C ASN A 187 -9.85 24.78 -19.38
N GLN A 188 -9.94 25.73 -18.45
CA GLN A 188 -9.24 27.01 -18.51
C GLN A 188 -7.85 26.94 -17.87
N LEU A 189 -7.68 26.07 -16.87
CA LEU A 189 -6.39 25.90 -16.21
C LEU A 189 -5.45 24.95 -16.98
N PRO A 190 -4.13 25.13 -16.85
CA PRO A 190 -3.15 24.29 -17.54
C PRO A 190 -3.31 22.79 -17.24
N PRO A 191 -3.05 21.91 -18.23
CA PRO A 191 -3.26 20.47 -18.09
C PRO A 191 -2.29 19.79 -17.11
N HIS A 192 -1.18 20.44 -16.74
CA HIS A 192 -0.29 19.94 -15.70
C HIS A 192 -0.86 20.10 -14.29
N GLN A 193 -1.85 20.98 -14.08
CA GLN A 193 -2.60 21.06 -12.83
C GLN A 193 -3.66 19.94 -12.82
N LEU A 194 -3.59 19.07 -11.81
CA LEU A 194 -4.33 17.81 -11.79
C LEU A 194 -5.62 17.88 -10.97
N ASN A 195 -6.21 19.07 -10.83
CA ASN A 195 -7.56 19.22 -10.32
C ASN A 195 -8.57 19.13 -11.47
N VAL A 196 -9.12 17.94 -11.66
CA VAL A 196 -10.13 17.66 -12.69
C VAL A 196 -11.56 17.65 -12.14
N ALA A 197 -11.75 18.07 -10.89
CA ALA A 197 -13.06 18.22 -10.28
C ALA A 197 -13.93 19.22 -11.05
N GLU A 198 -15.25 19.13 -10.92
CA GLU A 198 -16.21 20.00 -11.59
C GLU A 198 -17.28 20.46 -10.62
N GLY A 199 -17.58 21.76 -10.59
CA GLY A 199 -18.70 22.27 -9.80
C GLY A 199 -20.02 21.65 -10.23
N GLY A 200 -20.80 21.16 -9.25
CA GLY A 200 -22.06 20.47 -9.52
C GLY A 200 -21.93 18.99 -9.92
N ALA A 201 -20.72 18.42 -9.95
CA ALA A 201 -20.54 17.01 -10.23
C ALA A 201 -21.19 16.11 -9.17
N THR A 202 -21.74 15.00 -9.61
CA THR A 202 -22.25 13.92 -8.76
C THR A 202 -21.45 12.65 -9.00
N SER A 203 -21.70 11.60 -8.20
CA SER A 203 -21.06 10.29 -8.34
C SER A 203 -21.09 9.72 -9.78
N SER A 204 -22.12 10.03 -10.57
CA SER A 204 -22.23 9.59 -11.98
C SER A 204 -21.21 10.25 -12.92
N SER A 205 -20.66 11.42 -12.56
CA SER A 205 -19.63 12.12 -13.34
C SER A 205 -18.21 11.59 -13.07
N MET A 206 -18.01 10.77 -12.03
CA MET A 206 -16.69 10.32 -11.59
C MET A 206 -15.91 9.50 -12.63
N PRO A 207 -16.52 8.61 -13.44
CA PRO A 207 -15.79 7.91 -14.50
C PRO A 207 -15.16 8.84 -15.53
N GLU A 208 -15.84 9.92 -15.92
CA GLU A 208 -15.28 10.90 -16.88
C GLU A 208 -14.08 11.61 -16.28
N GLN A 209 -14.21 12.14 -15.05
CA GLN A 209 -13.11 12.80 -14.35
C GLN A 209 -11.91 11.85 -14.16
N ALA A 210 -12.15 10.56 -13.86
CA ALA A 210 -11.07 9.58 -13.71
C ALA A 210 -10.30 9.37 -15.03
N ARG A 211 -11.00 9.28 -16.17
CA ARG A 211 -10.36 9.16 -17.48
C ARG A 211 -9.56 10.41 -17.83
N GLU A 212 -10.11 11.59 -17.55
CA GLU A 212 -9.41 12.85 -17.79
C GLU A 212 -8.17 12.99 -16.90
N LEU A 213 -8.23 12.60 -15.62
CA LEU A 213 -7.06 12.59 -14.75
C LEU A 213 -5.96 11.66 -15.27
N VAL A 214 -6.32 10.42 -15.64
CA VAL A 214 -5.36 9.45 -16.22
C VAL A 214 -4.74 10.01 -17.50
N ARG A 215 -5.53 10.70 -18.35
CA ARG A 215 -5.02 11.34 -19.57
C ARG A 215 -4.01 12.45 -19.25
N ARG A 216 -4.31 13.33 -18.29
CA ARG A 216 -3.40 14.41 -17.87
C ARG A 216 -2.13 13.86 -17.22
N MET A 217 -2.26 12.87 -16.34
CA MET A 217 -1.12 12.22 -15.70
C MET A 217 -0.14 11.61 -16.69
N LYS A 218 -0.64 10.95 -17.75
CA LYS A 218 0.21 10.41 -18.83
C LYS A 218 0.91 11.48 -19.65
N ALA A 219 0.39 12.71 -19.64
CA ALA A 219 0.95 13.85 -20.37
C ALA A 219 1.88 14.71 -19.49
N LEU A 220 2.02 14.41 -18.20
CA LEU A 220 2.95 15.11 -17.32
C LEU A 220 4.39 14.92 -17.81
N ARG A 221 5.13 16.03 -17.86
CA ARG A 221 6.55 16.05 -18.23
C ARG A 221 7.47 16.43 -17.07
N GLU A 222 6.92 17.06 -16.04
CA GLU A 222 7.65 17.52 -14.85
C GLU A 222 8.20 16.36 -14.02
N VAL A 223 7.49 15.22 -14.01
CA VAL A 223 7.86 14.01 -13.26
C VAL A 223 7.50 12.75 -14.05
N ASP A 224 8.19 11.64 -13.81
CA ASP A 224 7.77 10.33 -14.32
C ASP A 224 6.61 9.77 -13.48
N ALA A 225 5.39 9.86 -14.01
CA ALA A 225 4.18 9.36 -13.36
C ALA A 225 4.18 7.83 -13.13
N ASN A 226 5.13 7.07 -13.69
CA ASN A 226 5.27 5.64 -13.43
C ASN A 226 6.14 5.32 -12.21
N SER A 227 7.06 6.21 -11.84
CA SER A 227 7.99 6.03 -10.72
C SER A 227 7.47 6.66 -9.43
N GLU A 228 6.79 7.81 -9.55
CA GLU A 228 6.29 8.59 -8.43
C GLU A 228 4.97 8.06 -7.87
N TRP A 229 4.76 8.21 -6.56
CA TRP A 229 3.45 7.99 -5.96
C TRP A 229 2.54 9.21 -6.16
N ALA A 230 1.33 8.94 -6.63
CA ALA A 230 0.26 9.95 -6.72
C ALA A 230 -0.69 9.86 -5.53
N MET A 231 -0.87 10.95 -4.79
CA MET A 231 -1.98 11.12 -3.84
C MET A 231 -3.17 11.75 -4.59
N ILE A 232 -4.30 11.03 -4.64
CA ILE A 232 -5.50 11.48 -5.35
C ILE A 232 -6.61 11.70 -4.33
N ILE A 233 -7.00 12.94 -4.11
CA ILE A 233 -8.06 13.30 -3.17
C ILE A 233 -9.36 13.51 -3.95
N ILE A 234 -10.37 12.69 -3.65
CA ILE A 234 -11.67 12.72 -4.32
C ILE A 234 -12.71 13.22 -3.31
N THR A 235 -13.43 14.30 -3.61
CA THR A 235 -14.53 14.78 -2.76
C THR A 235 -15.85 14.74 -3.49
N ILE A 236 -16.76 13.86 -3.07
CA ILE A 236 -18.02 13.67 -3.78
C ILE A 236 -19.20 13.46 -2.83
N GLY A 237 -20.39 13.84 -3.30
CA GLY A 237 -21.65 13.60 -2.62
C GLY A 237 -22.26 14.78 -1.90
N THR A 238 -21.54 15.89 -1.74
CA THR A 238 -22.13 17.11 -1.16
C THR A 238 -23.22 17.64 -2.09
N GLU A 239 -22.96 17.64 -3.40
CA GLU A 239 -23.96 18.02 -4.41
C GLU A 239 -25.16 17.06 -4.44
N GLU A 240 -24.94 15.74 -4.36
CA GLU A 240 -26.01 14.74 -4.33
C GLU A 240 -26.91 14.90 -3.12
N ILE A 241 -26.33 15.02 -1.92
CA ILE A 241 -27.10 15.24 -0.70
C ILE A 241 -27.87 16.56 -0.76
N CYS A 242 -27.28 17.60 -1.35
CA CYS A 242 -27.87 18.93 -1.32
C CYS A 242 -28.94 19.19 -2.38
N THR A 243 -28.78 18.60 -3.56
CA THR A 243 -29.66 18.82 -4.72
C THR A 243 -30.70 17.71 -4.88
N GLN A 244 -30.32 16.45 -4.63
CA GLN A 244 -31.13 15.27 -4.95
C GLN A 244 -31.55 14.47 -3.71
N CYS A 245 -30.82 14.59 -2.59
CA CYS A 245 -30.95 13.71 -1.42
C CYS A 245 -30.82 12.22 -1.74
N GLU A 246 -29.95 11.88 -2.69
CA GLU A 246 -29.78 10.51 -3.16
C GLU A 246 -28.54 9.83 -2.59
N SER A 247 -28.62 8.51 -2.53
CA SER A 247 -27.48 7.63 -2.28
C SER A 247 -26.49 7.70 -3.45
N PRO A 248 -25.20 7.39 -3.25
CA PRO A 248 -24.24 7.46 -4.34
C PRO A 248 -24.54 6.43 -5.43
N ASP A 249 -24.22 6.77 -6.67
CA ASP A 249 -24.08 5.82 -7.76
C ASP A 249 -22.82 4.97 -7.53
N TYR A 250 -23.02 3.84 -6.86
CA TYR A 250 -21.95 2.89 -6.57
C TYR A 250 -21.27 2.35 -7.83
N ALA A 251 -22.01 2.14 -8.92
CA ALA A 251 -21.45 1.60 -10.16
C ALA A 251 -20.46 2.58 -10.79
N SER A 252 -20.84 3.86 -10.85
CA SER A 252 -19.97 4.93 -11.33
C SER A 252 -18.74 5.15 -10.44
N LEU A 253 -18.89 5.09 -9.11
CA LEU A 253 -17.74 5.15 -8.20
C LEU A 253 -16.80 3.96 -8.40
N LEU A 254 -17.33 2.74 -8.50
CA LEU A 254 -16.53 1.54 -8.74
C LEU A 254 -15.78 1.62 -10.07
N GLU A 255 -16.44 2.09 -11.13
CA GLU A 255 -15.82 2.29 -12.44
C GLU A 255 -14.70 3.34 -12.36
N ALA A 256 -14.95 4.49 -11.73
CA ALA A 256 -13.96 5.56 -11.59
C ALA A 256 -12.69 5.07 -10.88
N ILE A 257 -12.83 4.42 -9.72
CA ILE A 257 -11.67 3.88 -8.99
C ILE A 257 -10.98 2.76 -9.80
N SER A 258 -11.74 1.97 -10.55
CA SER A 258 -11.17 0.95 -11.46
C SER A 258 -10.35 1.57 -12.60
N VAL A 259 -10.80 2.70 -13.15
CA VAL A 259 -10.06 3.47 -14.17
C VAL A 259 -8.75 3.99 -13.58
N LEU A 260 -8.78 4.56 -12.38
CA LEU A 260 -7.55 5.01 -11.70
C LEU A 260 -6.60 3.85 -11.43
N SER A 261 -7.12 2.74 -10.89
CA SER A 261 -6.33 1.54 -10.58
C SER A 261 -5.63 0.98 -11.81
N LYS A 262 -6.30 0.94 -12.96
CA LYS A 262 -5.70 0.46 -14.22
C LYS A 262 -4.78 1.49 -14.86
N GLY A 263 -5.12 2.78 -14.74
CA GLY A 263 -4.45 3.87 -15.45
C GLY A 263 -3.21 4.41 -14.76
N ILE A 264 -3.08 4.24 -13.44
CA ILE A 264 -2.03 4.82 -12.62
C ILE A 264 -1.28 3.71 -11.89
N ARG A 265 0.05 3.72 -11.96
CA ARG A 265 0.88 2.60 -11.51
C ARG A 265 1.07 2.59 -9.99
N LYS A 266 1.29 3.76 -9.40
CA LYS A 266 1.45 4.00 -7.96
C LYS A 266 0.48 5.07 -7.50
N ALA A 267 -0.58 4.69 -6.80
CA ALA A 267 -1.59 5.63 -6.35
C ALA A 267 -2.07 5.35 -4.93
N PHE A 268 -2.21 6.41 -4.15
CA PHE A 268 -2.93 6.43 -2.90
C PHE A 268 -4.16 7.32 -3.07
N VAL A 269 -5.32 6.69 -3.20
CA VAL A 269 -6.60 7.35 -3.42
C VAL A 269 -7.29 7.56 -2.08
N VAL A 270 -7.61 8.81 -1.76
CA VAL A 270 -8.40 9.20 -0.59
C VAL A 270 -9.78 9.64 -1.06
N LEU A 271 -10.78 8.78 -0.88
CA LEU A 271 -12.16 9.04 -1.29
C LEU A 271 -12.94 9.59 -0.10
N LEU A 272 -13.36 10.85 -0.20
CA LEU A 272 -14.11 11.58 0.82
C LEU A 272 -15.57 11.72 0.38
N GLY A 273 -16.46 11.29 1.28
CA GLY A 273 -17.89 11.46 1.10
C GLY A 273 -18.38 12.87 1.48
N PRO A 274 -19.70 13.05 1.57
CA PRO A 274 -20.34 14.32 1.84
C PRO A 274 -19.85 15.00 3.11
N ILE A 275 -19.89 16.33 3.12
CA ILE A 275 -19.48 17.10 4.29
C ILE A 275 -20.47 16.96 5.45
N HIS A 276 -19.93 16.77 6.64
CA HIS A 276 -20.67 16.76 7.90
C HIS A 276 -20.09 17.81 8.82
N VAL A 277 -20.74 18.98 8.88
CA VAL A 277 -20.29 20.07 9.74
C VAL A 277 -21.22 20.18 10.93
N SER A 278 -20.69 20.04 12.14
CA SER A 278 -21.51 20.00 13.35
C SER A 278 -20.91 20.82 14.50
N SER A 279 -21.76 21.17 15.47
CA SER A 279 -21.29 21.74 16.72
C SER A 279 -20.53 20.71 17.55
N SER A 280 -19.51 21.12 18.29
CA SER A 280 -18.82 20.26 19.27
C SER A 280 -19.78 19.68 20.31
N TYR A 281 -20.86 20.39 20.65
CA TYR A 281 -21.87 19.96 21.62
C TYR A 281 -22.98 19.09 21.02
N GLN A 282 -23.15 19.12 19.69
CA GLN A 282 -24.23 18.43 18.99
C GLN A 282 -23.70 17.81 17.70
N GLN A 283 -22.85 16.78 17.86
CA GLN A 283 -22.13 16.17 16.74
C GLN A 283 -23.04 15.44 15.74
N GLN A 284 -24.24 15.05 16.15
CA GLN A 284 -25.21 14.38 15.29
C GLN A 284 -25.94 15.34 14.34
N ALA A 285 -25.96 16.64 14.64
CA ALA A 285 -26.66 17.62 13.82
C ALA A 285 -25.74 18.16 12.71
N ASN A 286 -26.00 17.74 11.47
CA ASN A 286 -25.28 18.26 10.30
C ASN A 286 -25.87 19.62 9.86
N LEU A 287 -25.08 20.69 9.97
CA LEU A 287 -25.44 22.03 9.53
C LEU A 287 -25.61 22.15 8.01
N LEU A 288 -25.08 21.20 7.24
CA LEU A 288 -25.33 21.14 5.80
C LEU A 288 -26.83 20.98 5.51
N LYS A 289 -27.54 20.20 6.34
CA LYS A 289 -28.97 19.88 6.14
C LYS A 289 -29.83 21.13 5.93
N SER A 290 -29.66 22.15 6.77
CA SER A 290 -30.49 23.37 6.73
C SER A 290 -30.12 24.35 5.61
N ARG A 291 -28.99 24.13 4.94
CA ARG A 291 -28.46 24.99 3.86
C ARG A 291 -28.77 24.45 2.47
N CYS A 292 -29.20 23.20 2.36
CA CYS A 292 -29.44 22.58 1.08
C CYS A 292 -30.92 22.44 0.77
N GLY A 293 -31.29 22.72 -0.47
CA GLY A 293 -32.69 22.77 -0.91
C GLY A 293 -33.43 21.47 -0.65
N CYS A 294 -32.85 20.33 -1.04
CA CYS A 294 -33.51 19.05 -0.86
C CYS A 294 -33.53 18.60 0.61
N SER A 295 -32.42 18.68 1.33
CA SER A 295 -32.31 18.09 2.68
C SER A 295 -33.00 18.90 3.77
N LYS A 296 -33.23 20.20 3.56
CA LYS A 296 -33.81 21.10 4.57
C LYS A 296 -35.19 20.65 5.05
N GLU A 297 -35.99 20.10 4.15
CA GLU A 297 -37.37 19.65 4.43
C GLU A 297 -37.47 18.17 4.80
N ARG A 298 -36.36 17.42 4.76
CA ARG A 298 -36.33 15.99 5.09
C ARG A 298 -36.27 15.76 6.59
N SER A 299 -36.82 14.63 7.05
CA SER A 299 -36.72 14.21 8.45
C SER A 299 -35.29 13.82 8.81
N ASP A 300 -34.94 13.92 10.10
CA ASP A 300 -33.62 13.49 10.58
C ASP A 300 -33.39 11.98 10.37
N GLU A 301 -34.44 11.17 10.50
CA GLU A 301 -34.38 9.72 10.23
C GLU A 301 -34.04 9.43 8.77
N PHE A 302 -34.65 10.17 7.82
CA PHE A 302 -34.31 10.05 6.41
C PHE A 302 -32.83 10.39 6.16
N MET A 303 -32.34 11.48 6.75
CA MET A 303 -30.93 11.89 6.59
C MET A 303 -29.96 10.89 7.20
N LYS A 304 -30.33 10.22 8.28
CA LYS A 304 -29.56 9.15 8.92
C LYS A 304 -29.47 7.91 8.02
N GLU A 305 -30.58 7.45 7.45
CA GLU A 305 -30.57 6.32 6.52
C GLU A 305 -29.82 6.67 5.23
N LEU A 306 -29.93 7.90 4.74
CA LEU A 306 -29.12 8.37 3.61
C LEU A 306 -27.61 8.33 3.92
N SER A 307 -27.21 8.83 5.09
CA SER A 307 -25.81 8.79 5.54
C SER A 307 -25.30 7.35 5.69
N LYS A 308 -26.16 6.43 6.12
CA LYS A 308 -25.85 4.99 6.20
C LYS A 308 -25.69 4.38 4.81
N ALA A 309 -26.50 4.77 3.83
CA ALA A 309 -26.35 4.32 2.44
C ALA A 309 -25.00 4.75 1.85
N TRP A 310 -24.59 6.01 2.08
CA TRP A 310 -23.25 6.51 1.73
C TRP A 310 -22.14 5.71 2.42
N ALA A 311 -22.25 5.48 3.73
CA ALA A 311 -21.29 4.69 4.48
C ALA A 311 -21.16 3.25 3.98
N ASN A 312 -22.29 2.62 3.64
CA ASN A 312 -22.31 1.26 3.11
C ASN A 312 -21.65 1.17 1.73
N ALA A 313 -21.91 2.13 0.84
CA ALA A 313 -21.28 2.16 -0.49
C ALA A 313 -19.75 2.32 -0.38
N PHE A 314 -19.29 3.21 0.49
CA PHE A 314 -17.86 3.45 0.70
C PHE A 314 -17.17 2.24 1.35
N SER A 315 -17.82 1.59 2.31
CA SER A 315 -17.35 0.34 2.92
C SER A 315 -17.23 -0.80 1.90
N GLN A 316 -18.20 -0.91 0.98
CA GLN A 316 -18.15 -1.87 -0.11
C GLN A 316 -16.99 -1.59 -1.08
N LEU A 317 -16.77 -0.34 -1.47
CA LEU A 317 -15.62 0.06 -2.30
C LEU A 317 -14.29 -0.26 -1.61
N GLN A 318 -14.15 0.10 -0.34
CA GLN A 318 -12.96 -0.22 0.45
C GLN A 318 -12.68 -1.72 0.43
N THR A 319 -13.68 -2.53 0.75
CA THR A 319 -13.57 -4.00 0.77
C THR A 319 -13.21 -4.56 -0.60
N HIS A 320 -13.78 -4.01 -1.67
CA HIS A 320 -13.48 -4.44 -3.03
C HIS A 320 -11.99 -4.26 -3.36
N PHE A 321 -11.41 -3.08 -3.10
CA PHE A 321 -10.01 -2.80 -3.43
C PHE A 321 -8.99 -3.36 -2.41
N ASP A 322 -9.45 -3.80 -1.24
CA ASP A 322 -8.61 -4.51 -0.25
C ASP A 322 -8.57 -6.03 -0.45
N SER A 323 -9.43 -6.58 -1.31
CA SER A 323 -9.56 -8.02 -1.58
C SER A 323 -9.10 -8.40 -3.00
N LEU A 324 -8.65 -9.64 -3.17
CA LEU A 324 -8.30 -10.16 -4.50
C LEU A 324 -9.58 -10.32 -5.34
N PRO A 325 -9.53 -10.05 -6.66
CA PRO A 325 -8.34 -9.77 -7.49
C PRO A 325 -7.98 -8.28 -7.60
N ALA A 326 -8.77 -7.36 -7.07
CA ALA A 326 -8.55 -5.92 -7.24
C ALA A 326 -7.40 -5.36 -6.38
N LYS A 327 -7.08 -6.03 -5.26
CA LYS A 327 -5.97 -5.66 -4.38
C LYS A 327 -4.64 -5.62 -5.11
N ARG A 328 -3.93 -4.50 -4.97
CA ARG A 328 -2.56 -4.31 -5.49
C ARG A 328 -1.68 -3.65 -4.45
N ARG A 329 -0.39 -3.99 -4.45
CA ARG A 329 0.59 -3.39 -3.53
C ARG A 329 0.78 -1.90 -3.76
N THR A 330 0.73 -1.45 -5.01
CA THR A 330 0.98 -0.06 -5.41
C THR A 330 -0.29 0.76 -5.65
N PHE A 331 -1.46 0.25 -5.24
CA PHE A 331 -2.71 0.98 -5.35
C PHE A 331 -3.49 0.83 -4.05
N GLY A 332 -3.69 1.93 -3.35
CA GLY A 332 -4.41 1.95 -2.07
C GLY A 332 -5.63 2.84 -2.16
N LEU A 333 -6.77 2.34 -1.70
CA LEU A 333 -7.97 3.15 -1.48
C LEU A 333 -8.14 3.36 0.03
N LEU A 334 -8.38 4.61 0.43
CA LEU A 334 -8.90 4.96 1.74
C LEU A 334 -10.26 5.63 1.55
N ALA A 335 -11.34 4.90 1.79
CA ALA A 335 -12.70 5.42 1.70
C ALA A 335 -13.15 5.96 3.06
N LEU A 336 -13.32 7.27 3.16
CA LEU A 336 -13.87 7.96 4.32
C LEU A 336 -15.29 8.43 3.98
N PRO A 337 -16.32 7.82 4.58
CA PRO A 337 -17.71 7.99 4.13
C PRO A 337 -18.27 9.40 4.34
N MET A 338 -17.62 10.21 5.17
CA MET A 338 -17.98 11.59 5.43
C MET A 338 -16.74 12.42 5.76
N LEU A 339 -16.75 13.69 5.37
CA LEU A 339 -15.78 14.70 5.82
C LEU A 339 -16.34 15.39 7.08
N THR A 340 -15.94 14.93 8.25
CA THR A 340 -16.54 15.36 9.53
C THR A 340 -15.78 16.52 10.17
N ILE A 341 -16.37 17.72 10.17
CA ILE A 341 -15.78 18.92 10.77
C ILE A 341 -16.58 19.33 12.00
N THR A 342 -15.98 19.19 13.18
CA THR A 342 -16.57 19.63 14.45
C THR A 342 -15.99 20.98 14.87
N SER A 343 -16.84 21.88 15.38
CA SER A 343 -16.39 23.18 15.90
C SER A 343 -17.33 23.72 16.98
N ARG A 344 -16.80 24.56 17.88
CA ARG A 344 -17.62 25.38 18.80
C ARG A 344 -18.42 26.45 18.05
N TYR A 345 -17.91 26.93 16.91
CA TYR A 345 -18.55 27.97 16.08
C TYR A 345 -18.74 27.48 14.64
N PRO A 346 -19.52 26.39 14.42
CA PRO A 346 -19.58 25.67 13.15
C PRO A 346 -20.23 26.50 12.02
N TYR A 347 -21.10 27.47 12.36
CA TYR A 347 -21.70 28.39 11.39
C TYR A 347 -20.66 29.27 10.69
N SER A 348 -19.55 29.59 11.36
CA SER A 348 -18.46 30.41 10.80
C SER A 348 -17.64 29.72 9.72
N LEU A 349 -17.92 28.43 9.43
CA LEU A 349 -17.19 27.62 8.44
C LEU A 349 -17.85 27.64 7.06
N PHE A 350 -19.10 28.11 6.98
CA PHE A 350 -19.85 28.22 5.74
C PHE A 350 -19.89 29.65 5.22
N ILE A 351 -20.14 29.79 3.93
CA ILE A 351 -20.66 31.02 3.35
C ILE A 351 -22.12 31.17 3.80
N ALA A 352 -22.54 32.39 4.14
CA ALA A 352 -23.89 32.66 4.62
C ALA A 352 -24.95 32.13 3.64
N ASN A 353 -25.88 31.31 4.16
CA ASN A 353 -27.01 30.71 3.42
C ASN A 353 -26.63 29.85 2.19
N ARG A 354 -25.37 29.45 2.05
CA ARG A 354 -24.89 28.64 0.94
C ARG A 354 -24.29 27.34 1.47
N PRO A 355 -24.47 26.20 0.80
CA PRO A 355 -23.88 24.91 1.23
C PRO A 355 -22.41 24.78 0.81
N LEU A 356 -21.65 25.89 0.90
CA LEU A 356 -20.25 25.98 0.48
C LEU A 356 -19.39 26.39 1.67
N LEU A 357 -18.27 25.69 1.86
CA LEU A 357 -17.29 26.07 2.87
C LEU A 357 -16.62 27.38 2.47
N ASN A 358 -16.37 28.24 3.46
CA ASN A 358 -15.55 29.43 3.27
C ASN A 358 -14.06 29.08 3.51
N ARG A 359 -13.18 30.08 3.43
CA ARG A 359 -11.74 29.92 3.69
C ARG A 359 -11.44 29.14 4.98
N LYS A 360 -12.11 29.48 6.08
CA LYS A 360 -11.93 28.80 7.38
C LYS A 360 -12.43 27.35 7.35
N GLY A 361 -13.56 27.10 6.68
CA GLY A 361 -14.08 25.75 6.47
C GLY A 361 -13.11 24.87 5.69
N HIS A 362 -12.50 25.39 4.61
CA HIS A 362 -11.48 24.69 3.84
C HIS A 362 -10.23 24.38 4.68
N MET A 363 -9.73 25.32 5.49
CA MET A 363 -8.61 25.05 6.41
C MET A 363 -8.93 23.91 7.39
N TYR A 364 -10.16 23.86 7.90
CA TYR A 364 -10.57 22.81 8.83
C TYR A 364 -10.71 21.46 8.12
N ALA A 365 -11.18 21.46 6.87
CA ALA A 365 -11.20 20.26 6.02
C ALA A 365 -9.77 19.72 5.80
N THR A 366 -8.82 20.58 5.43
CA THR A 366 -7.40 20.23 5.29
C THR A 366 -6.87 19.59 6.57
N LYS A 367 -7.05 20.27 7.70
CA LYS A 367 -6.52 19.85 8.99
C LYS A 367 -7.13 18.54 9.47
N TRP A 368 -8.44 18.40 9.34
CA TRP A 368 -9.12 17.15 9.64
C TRP A 368 -8.57 16.01 8.78
N LEU A 369 -8.46 16.23 7.47
CA LEU A 369 -7.99 15.21 6.55
C LEU A 369 -6.55 14.79 6.88
N TRP A 370 -5.65 15.76 6.99
CA TRP A 370 -4.25 15.51 7.31
C TRP A 370 -4.11 14.70 8.61
N ASN A 371 -4.74 15.19 9.68
CA ASN A 371 -4.69 14.52 10.97
C ASN A 371 -5.30 13.11 10.90
N ARG A 372 -6.36 12.92 10.13
CA ARG A 372 -6.99 11.61 9.93
C ARG A 372 -6.10 10.64 9.15
N LEU A 373 -5.30 11.14 8.21
CA LEU A 373 -4.32 10.37 7.45
C LEU A 373 -3.13 9.94 8.30
N ILE A 374 -2.66 10.80 9.21
CA ILE A 374 -1.51 10.50 10.08
C ILE A 374 -1.87 9.63 11.28
N THR A 375 -2.96 9.97 11.97
CA THR A 375 -3.33 9.29 13.23
C THR A 375 -4.18 8.04 12.99
N GLY A 376 -4.87 7.96 11.86
CA GLY A 376 -5.73 6.83 11.55
C GLY A 376 -7.08 6.88 12.28
N PRO A 377 -7.77 5.73 12.45
CA PRO A 377 -9.14 5.70 12.99
C PRO A 377 -9.21 6.07 14.48
N THR A 378 -8.07 6.14 15.17
CA THR A 378 -7.96 6.61 16.55
C THR A 378 -8.04 8.14 16.67
N TYR A 379 -8.14 8.87 15.55
CA TYR A 379 -8.36 10.32 15.57
C TYR A 379 -9.66 10.68 16.31
N ASN A 380 -9.52 11.15 17.55
CA ASN A 380 -10.66 11.44 18.40
C ASN A 380 -11.22 12.83 18.10
N LEU A 381 -12.27 12.86 17.27
CA LEU A 381 -13.04 14.04 16.90
C LEU A 381 -13.72 14.77 18.08
N SER A 382 -13.96 14.07 19.20
CA SER A 382 -14.66 14.64 20.38
C SER A 382 -13.76 15.50 21.26
N LEU A 383 -12.44 15.30 21.18
CA LEU A 383 -11.44 16.14 21.87
C LEU A 383 -10.75 17.11 20.91
N ALA A 384 -10.87 16.89 19.60
CA ALA A 384 -10.29 17.75 18.58
C ALA A 384 -11.01 19.10 18.54
N VAL A 385 -10.25 20.17 18.80
CA VAL A 385 -10.66 21.54 18.59
C VAL A 385 -9.90 22.03 17.37
N LEU A 386 -10.48 21.81 16.18
CA LEU A 386 -9.82 22.16 14.90
C LEU A 386 -9.44 23.66 14.78
N SER A 387 -10.01 24.54 15.61
CA SER A 387 -9.58 25.95 15.71
C SER A 387 -8.24 26.18 16.40
N GLN A 388 -7.81 25.24 17.26
CA GLN A 388 -6.68 25.39 18.19
C GLN A 388 -5.68 24.24 18.12
N ASP A 389 -6.07 23.09 17.55
CA ASP A 389 -5.15 21.98 17.37
C ASP A 389 -4.00 22.38 16.44
N ALA A 390 -2.98 21.56 16.35
CA ALA A 390 -1.95 21.76 15.35
C ALA A 390 -1.91 20.55 14.43
N TYR A 391 -1.12 20.66 13.37
CA TYR A 391 -0.96 19.58 12.41
C TYR A 391 -0.06 18.51 13.02
N TYR A 392 -0.48 17.25 12.93
CA TYR A 392 0.33 16.16 13.43
C TYR A 392 1.45 15.84 12.45
N CYS A 393 2.67 15.70 12.97
CA CYS A 393 3.73 15.02 12.23
C CYS A 393 3.54 13.50 12.31
N PRO A 394 4.03 12.75 11.30
CA PRO A 394 4.12 11.29 11.40
C PRO A 394 4.86 10.86 12.67
N ALA A 395 4.37 9.80 13.32
CA ALA A 395 5.00 9.29 14.53
C ALA A 395 6.26 8.49 14.17
N MET A 396 7.35 8.61 14.94
CA MET A 396 8.57 7.81 14.69
C MET A 396 8.32 6.29 14.75
N GLY A 397 7.40 5.83 15.61
CA GLY A 397 7.02 4.42 15.69
C GLY A 397 6.13 3.93 14.54
N CYS A 398 5.54 4.84 13.77
CA CYS A 398 4.84 4.52 12.53
C CYS A 398 4.71 5.77 11.64
N PRO A 399 5.71 6.04 10.80
CA PRO A 399 5.83 7.28 10.04
C PRO A 399 5.06 7.23 8.70
N TYR A 400 4.11 6.31 8.56
CA TYR A 400 3.36 6.08 7.32
C TYR A 400 1.96 6.69 7.40
N PHE A 401 1.38 7.01 6.25
CA PHE A 401 -0.07 7.24 6.17
C PHE A 401 -0.82 6.01 6.66
N ARG A 402 -1.86 6.22 7.46
CA ARG A 402 -2.68 5.13 8.01
C ARG A 402 -3.65 4.62 6.96
N THR A 403 -3.28 3.49 6.36
CA THR A 403 -4.05 2.80 5.32
C THR A 403 -4.58 1.47 5.85
N GLN A 404 -5.36 0.75 5.05
CA GLN A 404 -5.79 -0.60 5.43
C GLN A 404 -4.63 -1.60 5.46
N ALA A 405 -3.56 -1.36 4.67
CA ALA A 405 -2.39 -2.23 4.62
C ALA A 405 -1.59 -2.24 5.93
N ASN A 406 -1.53 -1.11 6.64
CA ASN A 406 -0.79 -0.96 7.92
C ASN A 406 -1.71 -0.75 9.14
N ARG A 407 -2.99 -1.13 9.02
CA ARG A 407 -3.99 -0.93 10.09
C ARG A 407 -3.68 -1.69 11.37
N HIS A 408 -3.17 -2.91 11.26
CA HIS A 408 -2.92 -3.81 12.39
C HIS A 408 -1.48 -3.79 12.87
N TYR A 409 -0.52 -3.59 11.97
CA TYR A 409 0.90 -3.53 12.29
C TYR A 409 1.57 -2.47 11.43
N CYS A 410 2.61 -1.85 11.98
CA CYS A 410 3.45 -0.91 11.27
C CYS A 410 4.88 -1.45 11.29
N ARG A 411 5.35 -1.90 10.13
CA ARG A 411 6.68 -2.51 10.00
C ARG A 411 7.69 -1.44 9.58
N LEU A 412 8.71 -1.23 10.39
CA LEU A 412 9.85 -0.40 10.06
C LEU A 412 10.94 -1.28 9.46
N LEU A 413 11.47 -0.89 8.31
CA LEU A 413 12.57 -1.57 7.62
C LEU A 413 13.69 -0.57 7.41
N ARG A 414 14.84 -0.76 8.04
CA ARG A 414 15.99 0.14 7.84
C ARG A 414 16.79 -0.30 6.62
N HIS A 415 17.40 0.65 5.92
CA HIS A 415 18.26 0.33 4.77
C HIS A 415 19.42 -0.61 5.14
N VAL A 416 19.99 -0.44 6.34
CA VAL A 416 21.11 -1.28 6.85
C VAL A 416 20.68 -2.74 6.98
N ASP A 417 19.49 -3.01 7.53
CA ASP A 417 19.00 -4.37 7.76
C ASP A 417 18.75 -5.12 6.43
N VAL A 418 18.30 -4.40 5.40
CA VAL A 418 18.04 -4.97 4.06
C VAL A 418 19.35 -5.27 3.33
N ALA A 419 20.35 -4.38 3.43
CA ALA A 419 21.65 -4.58 2.82
C ALA A 419 22.41 -5.78 3.41
N GLU A 420 22.27 -6.02 4.71
CA GLU A 420 22.84 -7.19 5.38
C GLU A 420 22.19 -8.51 4.92
N ASP A 421 20.86 -8.55 4.79
CA ASP A 421 20.14 -9.74 4.32
C ASP A 421 20.48 -10.06 2.85
N ASP A 422 20.59 -9.05 1.99
CA ASP A 422 21.06 -9.24 0.61
C ASP A 422 22.51 -9.74 0.58
N GLY A 423 23.38 -9.20 1.44
CA GLY A 423 24.75 -9.67 1.62
C GLY A 423 24.83 -11.12 2.07
N GLU A 424 24.00 -11.53 3.03
CA GLU A 424 23.92 -12.91 3.51
C GLU A 424 23.32 -13.85 2.46
N LEU A 425 22.29 -13.44 1.72
CA LEU A 425 21.73 -14.17 0.59
C LEU A 425 22.76 -14.41 -0.51
N VAL A 426 23.60 -13.41 -0.82
CA VAL A 426 24.74 -13.55 -1.75
C VAL A 426 25.77 -14.54 -1.19
N LEU A 427 26.10 -14.46 0.09
CA LEU A 427 27.02 -15.38 0.78
C LEU A 427 26.49 -16.83 0.80
N GLN A 428 25.18 -17.02 1.00
CA GLN A 428 24.51 -18.31 0.93
C GLN A 428 24.42 -18.85 -0.49
N ARG A 429 24.26 -17.98 -1.51
CA ARG A 429 24.34 -18.36 -2.93
C ARG A 429 25.74 -18.84 -3.28
N GLY A 430 26.78 -18.26 -2.69
CA GLY A 430 28.16 -18.76 -2.75
C GLY A 430 28.37 -20.12 -2.07
N ARG A 431 27.63 -20.43 -1.00
CA ARG A 431 27.70 -21.73 -0.29
C ARG A 431 26.85 -22.86 -0.90
N ARG A 432 26.09 -22.64 -1.99
CA ARG A 432 25.20 -23.66 -2.59
C ARG A 432 25.90 -24.86 -3.23
N THR A 433 27.23 -24.86 -3.40
CA THR A 433 27.99 -26.02 -3.87
C THR A 433 28.06 -27.19 -2.87
N ARG A 434 27.70 -26.99 -1.60
CA ARG A 434 27.78 -28.07 -0.58
C ARG A 434 26.54 -28.99 -0.49
N ARG A 435 25.37 -28.59 -1.01
CA ARG A 435 24.15 -29.46 -1.05
C ARG A 435 24.23 -30.55 -2.14
N SER A 436 25.09 -30.39 -3.15
CA SER A 436 25.31 -31.36 -4.23
C SER A 436 25.96 -32.65 -3.74
N LEU A 437 26.96 -32.55 -2.85
CA LEU A 437 27.72 -33.72 -2.36
C LEU A 437 26.86 -34.68 -1.52
N ARG A 438 25.96 -34.19 -0.66
CA ARG A 438 25.10 -35.06 0.16
C ARG A 438 24.15 -35.90 -0.71
N LYS A 439 23.61 -35.31 -1.80
CA LYS A 439 22.78 -36.05 -2.76
C LYS A 439 23.62 -37.07 -3.54
N LEU A 440 24.83 -36.69 -3.97
CA LEU A 440 25.76 -37.60 -4.64
C LEU A 440 26.13 -38.82 -3.79
N TYR A 441 26.44 -38.62 -2.50
CA TYR A 441 26.75 -39.69 -1.56
C TYR A 441 25.55 -40.62 -1.29
N VAL A 442 24.34 -40.06 -1.14
CA VAL A 442 23.12 -40.87 -0.95
C VAL A 442 22.85 -41.71 -2.20
N THR A 443 22.97 -41.13 -3.40
CA THR A 443 22.80 -41.89 -4.66
C THR A 443 23.86 -42.99 -4.79
N ALA A 444 25.13 -42.71 -4.45
CA ALA A 444 26.18 -43.72 -4.50
C ALA A 444 25.92 -44.90 -3.53
N ILE A 445 25.47 -44.62 -2.30
CA ILE A 445 25.14 -45.66 -1.32
C ILE A 445 23.98 -46.54 -1.82
N VAL A 446 22.93 -45.93 -2.38
CA VAL A 446 21.78 -46.67 -2.93
C VAL A 446 22.22 -47.61 -4.06
N VAL A 447 23.08 -47.15 -4.97
CA VAL A 447 23.60 -47.98 -6.07
C VAL A 447 24.41 -49.17 -5.55
N VAL A 448 25.24 -48.98 -4.53
CA VAL A 448 26.02 -50.05 -3.91
C VAL A 448 25.10 -51.10 -3.26
N ILE A 449 24.06 -50.65 -2.55
CA ILE A 449 23.09 -51.57 -1.91
C ILE A 449 22.33 -52.38 -2.96
N ILE A 450 21.83 -51.73 -4.02
CA ILE A 450 21.11 -52.43 -5.11
C ILE A 450 22.01 -53.46 -5.78
N SER A 451 23.27 -53.09 -6.05
CA SER A 451 24.24 -54.00 -6.67
C SER A 451 24.54 -55.20 -5.78
N PHE A 452 24.69 -54.98 -4.47
CA PHE A 452 24.89 -56.05 -3.50
C PHE A 452 23.69 -57.00 -3.43
N CYS A 453 22.47 -56.45 -3.37
CA CYS A 453 21.24 -57.25 -3.36
C CYS A 453 21.07 -58.07 -4.65
N ALA A 454 21.42 -57.51 -5.81
CA ALA A 454 21.36 -58.22 -7.09
C ALA A 454 22.34 -59.40 -7.12
N VAL A 455 23.59 -59.19 -6.69
CA VAL A 455 24.61 -60.25 -6.63
C VAL A 455 24.18 -61.37 -5.69
N VAL A 456 23.65 -61.03 -4.51
CA VAL A 456 23.13 -62.02 -3.56
C VAL A 456 21.97 -62.78 -4.21
N SER A 457 20.99 -62.08 -4.78
CA SER A 457 19.80 -62.72 -5.36
C SER A 457 20.15 -63.69 -6.49
N ILE A 458 21.03 -63.28 -7.42
CA ILE A 458 21.50 -64.13 -8.53
C ILE A 458 22.33 -65.29 -7.99
N GLY A 459 23.21 -65.06 -7.00
CA GLY A 459 23.99 -66.10 -6.35
C GLY A 459 23.12 -67.17 -5.70
N THR A 460 22.07 -66.75 -4.98
CA THR A 460 21.10 -67.67 -4.35
C THR A 460 20.30 -68.43 -5.41
N LEU A 461 19.94 -67.78 -6.52
CA LEU A 461 19.20 -68.39 -7.62
C LEU A 461 20.05 -69.47 -8.32
N ILE A 462 21.30 -69.17 -8.66
CA ILE A 462 22.25 -70.14 -9.21
C ILE A 462 22.51 -71.28 -8.22
N TYR A 463 22.65 -70.97 -6.92
CA TYR A 463 22.82 -71.99 -5.88
C TYR A 463 21.62 -72.95 -5.81
N HIS A 464 20.40 -72.43 -5.87
CA HIS A 464 19.19 -73.25 -5.90
C HIS A 464 19.08 -74.07 -7.19
N MET A 465 19.40 -73.48 -8.35
CA MET A 465 19.39 -74.21 -9.62
C MET A 465 20.45 -75.32 -9.67
N ASN A 466 21.63 -75.09 -9.09
CA ASN A 466 22.68 -76.11 -8.98
C ASN A 466 22.32 -77.21 -7.97
N LYS A 467 21.56 -76.89 -6.90
CA LYS A 467 21.08 -77.87 -5.92
C LYS A 467 19.96 -78.77 -6.47
N GLN A 468 19.24 -78.33 -7.52
CA GLN A 468 18.16 -79.08 -8.17
C GLN A 468 18.59 -79.73 -9.50
N GLY A 469 19.84 -79.55 -9.93
CA GLY A 469 20.39 -80.16 -11.14
C GLY A 469 20.89 -81.59 -10.90
N THR A 470 20.10 -82.59 -11.30
CA THR A 470 20.46 -84.03 -11.32
C THR A 470 21.04 -84.48 -12.66
N ARG A 471 21.93 -83.68 -13.28
CA ARG A 471 22.70 -84.12 -14.46
C ARG A 471 24.18 -83.78 -14.31
N GLY A 472 25.00 -84.82 -14.29
CA GLY A 472 26.45 -84.72 -14.42
C GLY A 472 26.82 -84.10 -15.77
N ARG A 473 27.99 -83.47 -15.82
CA ARG A 473 28.49 -82.60 -16.89
C ARG A 473 28.70 -83.25 -18.26
N TYR A 474 28.31 -84.51 -18.47
CA TYR A 474 28.46 -85.25 -19.73
C TYR A 474 27.39 -86.33 -19.84
N GLU A 475 26.45 -86.20 -20.79
CA GLU A 475 25.96 -87.25 -21.70
C GLU A 475 24.81 -86.74 -22.59
N ILE A 476 24.72 -87.30 -23.80
CA ILE A 476 24.24 -86.73 -25.08
C ILE A 476 22.86 -87.33 -25.47
N GLU A 477 22.03 -86.56 -26.21
CA GLU A 477 20.69 -86.92 -26.75
C GLU A 477 20.70 -88.09 -27.76
N PRO A 478 19.56 -88.80 -27.94
CA PRO A 478 19.25 -89.48 -29.19
C PRO A 478 18.10 -88.83 -29.99
N GLU A 479 18.27 -88.87 -31.32
CA GLU A 479 17.47 -88.32 -32.43
C GLU A 479 16.00 -88.77 -32.53
N THR A 480 15.16 -87.96 -33.20
CA THR A 480 13.99 -88.47 -33.93
C THR A 480 13.81 -87.70 -35.26
N ASP A 481 13.82 -88.48 -36.36
CA ASP A 481 13.78 -88.13 -37.79
C ASP A 481 12.30 -88.08 -38.31
N PRO A 482 11.98 -87.65 -39.55
CA PRO A 482 11.03 -86.57 -39.81
C PRO A 482 9.87 -87.03 -40.72
N SER A 483 8.65 -87.15 -40.20
CA SER A 483 7.50 -87.44 -41.08
C SER A 483 6.17 -86.79 -40.71
N GLU A 484 6.10 -85.99 -39.64
CA GLU A 484 4.84 -85.36 -39.22
C GLU A 484 4.72 -83.86 -39.55
N ALA A 485 5.80 -83.22 -40.03
CA ALA A 485 5.80 -81.78 -40.26
C ALA A 485 5.16 -81.34 -41.59
N GLU A 486 4.96 -82.24 -42.56
CA GLU A 486 4.55 -81.84 -43.92
C GLU A 486 3.06 -82.05 -44.23
N GLN A 487 2.29 -82.73 -43.37
CA GLN A 487 0.86 -82.97 -43.61
C GLN A 487 -0.09 -81.96 -42.95
N SER A 488 0.37 -81.20 -41.95
CA SER A 488 -0.47 -80.16 -41.31
C SER A 488 -0.60 -78.90 -42.18
N LEU A 489 0.35 -78.65 -43.09
CA LEU A 489 0.39 -77.43 -43.90
C LEU A 489 -0.52 -77.44 -45.14
N LEU A 490 -1.11 -78.58 -45.52
CA LEU A 490 -1.95 -78.69 -46.72
C LEU A 490 -3.46 -78.83 -46.45
N GLY A 491 -3.87 -78.93 -45.18
CA GLY A 491 -5.28 -79.12 -44.79
C GLY A 491 -6.04 -77.83 -44.46
N GLU A 492 -5.38 -76.82 -43.87
CA GLU A 492 -6.09 -75.67 -43.29
C GLU A 492 -6.31 -74.50 -44.26
N CYS A 493 -5.70 -74.55 -45.45
CA CYS A 493 -5.80 -73.49 -46.46
C CYS A 493 -7.06 -73.53 -47.35
N ARG A 494 -8.14 -74.25 -46.99
CA ARG A 494 -9.30 -74.39 -47.90
C ARG A 494 -10.70 -74.08 -47.36
N GLN A 495 -10.90 -73.64 -46.11
CA GLN A 495 -12.30 -73.57 -45.61
C GLN A 495 -12.82 -72.31 -44.95
N LEU A 496 -12.08 -71.19 -44.84
CA LEU A 496 -12.66 -69.98 -44.24
C LEU A 496 -12.32 -68.68 -44.97
N LEU A 497 -12.91 -68.49 -46.15
CA LEU A 497 -13.35 -67.20 -46.71
C LEU A 497 -14.61 -67.50 -47.54
N PRO A 498 -15.74 -66.79 -47.36
CA PRO A 498 -15.96 -65.48 -48.02
C PRO A 498 -16.81 -64.52 -47.15
N GLU A 499 -17.13 -63.25 -47.41
CA GLU A 499 -16.99 -62.26 -48.49
C GLU A 499 -17.53 -60.94 -47.89
N ARG A 500 -16.98 -59.76 -48.25
CA ARG A 500 -17.72 -58.51 -48.62
C ARG A 500 -16.81 -57.27 -48.67
N PRO A 501 -17.15 -56.23 -49.46
CA PRO A 501 -16.32 -55.85 -50.59
C PRO A 501 -15.79 -54.39 -50.55
N LEU A 502 -14.81 -54.14 -51.42
CA LEU A 502 -14.29 -52.82 -51.80
C LEU A 502 -15.08 -52.21 -52.98
N ARG A 503 -15.38 -50.91 -52.89
CA ARG A 503 -15.61 -49.93 -53.98
C ARG A 503 -15.49 -48.54 -53.33
N SER A 504 -14.91 -47.49 -53.89
CA SER A 504 -14.30 -47.21 -55.20
C SER A 504 -13.48 -45.91 -55.04
N SER A 505 -12.43 -45.77 -55.84
CA SER A 505 -11.69 -44.54 -56.06
C SER A 505 -12.49 -43.52 -56.89
N SER A 506 -12.44 -42.25 -56.50
CA SER A 506 -12.58 -41.12 -57.42
C SER A 506 -11.90 -39.87 -56.84
N ILE A 507 -10.92 -39.37 -57.61
CA ILE A 507 -10.23 -38.09 -57.46
C ILE A 507 -11.18 -36.97 -57.92
N SER A 508 -11.27 -35.87 -57.18
CA SER A 508 -11.62 -34.56 -57.75
C SER A 508 -10.97 -33.42 -56.96
N SER A 509 -10.36 -32.54 -57.75
CA SER A 509 -9.67 -31.28 -57.50
C SER A 509 -10.43 -30.21 -56.69
N VAL A 510 -9.67 -29.47 -55.87
CA VAL A 510 -9.41 -28.00 -55.87
C VAL A 510 -10.54 -27.02 -56.28
N SER A 511 -10.56 -25.91 -55.52
CA SER A 511 -11.24 -24.61 -55.70
C SER A 511 -12.48 -24.47 -54.78
N SER A 512 -12.56 -23.53 -53.85
CA SER A 512 -12.23 -22.10 -53.98
C SER A 512 -11.98 -21.49 -52.60
N ALA A 513 -11.05 -20.54 -52.54
CA ALA A 513 -10.98 -19.53 -51.51
C ALA A 513 -11.89 -18.38 -51.90
N GLU A 514 -12.81 -18.02 -51.00
CA GLU A 514 -13.23 -16.66 -50.66
C GLU A 514 -13.88 -16.70 -49.26
#